data_AF-A0A8C0MVK7-F1
#
_entry.id   AF-A0A8C0MVK7-F1
#
_cell.length_a   1.000
_cell.length_b   1.000
_cell.length_c   1.000
_cell.angle_alpha   90.00
_cell.angle_beta   90.00
_cell.angle_gamma   90.00
#
_symmetry.space_group_name_H-M   'P 1'
#
loop_
_entity.id
_entity.type
_entity.pdbx_description
1 polymer ?
#
loop_
_entity_poly.entity_id
_entity_poly.type
_entity_poly.pdbx_seq_one_letter_code
_entity_poly.pdbx_strand_id
1 'polypeptide(L)' 'MSGAMRIFFLVSAALILLAHIFSAHGAIHRRMQCQKMDGRCEVECLSFEDKIGGCRAELTPLCCKKRKNN' A
#
# COMPACT_ATOMS: atom_id res chain seq x y z
N MET A 1 -34.66 -11.25 14.53
CA MET A 1 -33.23 -11.42 14.91
C MET A 1 -33.05 -10.83 16.31
N SER A 2 -32.56 -11.63 17.26
CA SER A 2 -32.30 -11.17 18.63
C SER A 2 -31.32 -9.99 18.64
N GLY A 3 -31.51 -9.02 19.54
CA GLY A 3 -30.70 -7.78 19.61
C GLY A 3 -29.19 -8.05 19.69
N ALA A 4 -28.79 -9.15 20.34
CA ALA A 4 -27.39 -9.56 20.43
C ALA A 4 -26.76 -9.85 19.06
N MET A 5 -27.46 -10.56 18.17
CA MET A 5 -26.95 -10.86 16.82
C MET A 5 -26.70 -9.58 16.02
N ARG A 6 -27.60 -8.60 16.11
CA ARG A 6 -27.44 -7.31 15.42
C ARG A 6 -26.17 -6.58 15.86
N ILE A 7 -25.85 -6.61 17.16
CA ILE A 7 -24.63 -5.97 17.70
C ILE A 7 -23.38 -6.66 17.15
N PHE A 8 -23.34 -8.00 17.15
CA PHE A 8 -22.20 -8.74 16.58
C PHE A 8 -21.99 -8.44 15.08
N PHE A 9 -23.06 -8.36 14.29
CA PHE A 9 -22.97 -7.99 12.88
C PHE A 9 -22.44 -6.56 12.67
N LEU A 10 -22.87 -5.61 13.49
CA LEU A 10 -22.39 -4.23 13.39
C LEU A 10 -20.91 -4.10 13.77
N VAL A 11 -20.49 -4.79 14.84
CA VAL A 11 -19.08 -4.79 15.28
C VAL A 11 -18.18 -5.42 14.23
N SER A 12 -18.55 -6.58 13.69
CA SER A 12 -17.78 -7.25 12.64
C SER A 12 -17.69 -6.40 11.36
N ALA A 13 -18.78 -5.78 10.94
CA ALA A 13 -18.78 -4.87 9.79
C ALA A 13 -17.83 -3.67 10.01
N ALA A 14 -17.84 -3.07 11.21
CA ALA A 14 -16.94 -1.96 11.54
C ALA A 14 -15.46 -2.38 11.50
N LEU A 15 -15.14 -3.57 12.04
CA LEU A 15 -13.77 -4.10 12.01
C LEU A 15 -13.27 -4.38 10.59
N ILE A 16 -14.13 -4.93 9.74
CA ILE A 16 -13.81 -5.18 8.32
C ILE A 16 -13.51 -3.85 7.61
N LEU A 17 -14.37 -2.84 7.79
CA LEU A 17 -14.17 -1.51 7.20
C LEU A 17 -12.85 -0.88 7.65
N LEU A 18 -12.53 -0.95 8.95
CA LEU A 18 -11.27 -0.45 9.48
C LEU A 18 -10.08 -1.17 8.83
N ALA A 19 -10.12 -2.50 8.73
CA ALA A 19 -9.04 -3.27 8.11
C ALA A 19 -8.77 -2.84 6.66
N HIS A 20 -9.82 -2.57 5.87
CA HIS A 20 -9.68 -2.05 4.51
C HIS A 20 -9.08 -0.64 4.48
N ILE A 21 -9.54 0.26 5.36
CA ILE A 21 -9.02 1.64 5.46
C ILE A 21 -7.53 1.62 5.83
N PHE A 22 -7.14 0.83 6.84
CA PHE A 22 -5.73 0.72 7.25
C PHE A 22 -4.86 0.09 6.15
N SER A 23 -5.36 -0.92 5.43
CA SER A 23 -4.63 -1.52 4.31
C SER A 23 -4.43 -0.51 3.17
N ALA A 24 -5.45 0.29 2.84
CA ALA A 24 -5.37 1.36 1.85
C ALA A 24 -4.39 2.47 2.28
N HIS A 25 -4.43 2.88 3.55
CA HIS A 25 -3.50 3.86 4.12
C HIS A 25 -2.05 3.37 4.06
N GLY A 26 -1.79 2.08 4.33
CA GLY A 26 -0.46 1.51 4.23
C GLY A 26 0.12 1.56 2.81
N ALA A 27 -0.71 1.35 1.78
CA ALA A 27 -0.31 1.47 0.38
C ALA A 27 -0.02 2.93 0.00
N ILE A 28 -0.89 3.86 0.41
CA ILE A 28 -0.70 5.30 0.15
C ILE A 28 0.59 5.81 0.82
N HIS A 29 0.84 5.43 2.06
CA HIS A 29 2.03 5.85 2.80
C HIS A 29 3.31 5.39 2.11
N ARG A 30 3.38 4.12 1.68
CA ARG A 30 4.52 3.57 0.95
C ARG A 30 4.71 4.27 -0.40
N ARG A 31 3.63 4.60 -1.10
CA ARG A 31 3.68 5.35 -2.37
C ARG A 31 4.22 6.76 -2.18
N MET A 32 3.74 7.48 -1.16
CA MET A 32 4.29 8.79 -0.80
C MET A 32 5.77 8.71 -0.41
N GLN A 33 6.15 7.67 0.35
CA GLN A 33 7.54 7.48 0.74
C GLN A 33 8.43 7.20 -0.47
N CYS A 34 7.96 6.40 -1.43
CA CYS A 34 8.65 6.16 -2.69
C CYS A 34 8.87 7.46 -3.48
N GLN A 35 7.82 8.28 -3.63
CA GLN A 35 7.92 9.59 -4.26
C GLN A 35 8.88 10.54 -3.52
N LYS A 36 8.88 10.54 -2.18
CA LYS A 36 9.78 11.35 -1.36
C LYS A 36 11.25 10.97 -1.55
N MET A 37 11.53 9.73 -1.95
CA MET A 37 12.87 9.26 -2.30
C MET A 37 13.23 9.52 -3.77
N ASP A 38 12.39 10.24 -4.52
CA ASP A 38 12.54 10.47 -5.97
C ASP A 38 12.46 9.15 -6.77
N GLY A 39 11.68 8.20 -6.25
CA GLY A 39 11.40 6.91 -6.85
C GLY A 39 10.00 6.84 -7.47
N ARG A 40 9.80 5.84 -8.32
CA ARG A 40 8.54 5.53 -8.99
C ARG A 40 8.09 4.11 -8.65
N CYS A 41 6.77 3.92 -8.57
CA CYS A 41 6.21 2.59 -8.33
C CYS A 41 6.04 1.86 -9.65
N GLU A 42 6.66 0.69 -9.79
CA GLU A 42 6.62 -0.11 -11.02
C GLU A 42 6.33 -1.59 -10.76
N VAL A 43 5.92 -2.31 -11.81
CA VAL A 43 5.81 -3.78 -11.80
C VAL A 43 7.18 -4.39 -11.54
N GLU A 44 8.15 -3.93 -12.31
CA GLU A 44 9.55 -4.37 -12.28
C GLU A 44 10.47 -3.16 -12.52
N CYS A 45 11.62 -3.11 -11.85
CA CYS A 45 12.58 -2.02 -12.08
C CYS A 45 13.40 -2.31 -13.35
N LEU A 46 13.67 -1.27 -14.14
CA LEU A 46 14.53 -1.41 -15.31
C LEU A 46 15.98 -1.70 -14.89
N SER A 47 16.78 -2.27 -15.79
CA SER A 47 18.17 -2.69 -15.48
C SER A 47 19.10 -1.55 -15.05
N PHE A 48 18.73 -0.29 -15.34
CA PHE A 48 19.47 0.92 -14.94
C PHE A 48 18.87 1.61 -13.71
N GLU A 49 17.90 0.97 -13.05
CA GLU A 49 17.26 1.45 -11.82
C GLU A 49 17.58 0.54 -10.64
N ASP A 50 17.60 1.13 -9.45
CA ASP A 50 17.71 0.39 -8.21
C ASP A 50 16.33 0.20 -7.57
N LYS A 51 16.07 -1.03 -7.11
CA LYS A 51 14.94 -1.34 -6.23
C LYS A 51 15.27 -0.86 -4.82
N ILE A 52 14.63 0.22 -4.39
CA ILE A 52 14.86 0.84 -3.07
C ILE A 52 13.77 0.49 -2.04
N GLY A 53 12.68 -0.16 -2.45
CA GLY A 53 11.60 -0.55 -1.55
C GLY A 53 10.41 -1.14 -2.27
N GLY A 54 9.23 -1.06 -1.64
CA GLY A 54 7.98 -1.51 -2.24
C GLY A 54 6.81 -0.55 -2.01
N CYS A 55 5.95 -0.39 -3.02
CA CYS A 55 4.80 0.51 -3.00
C CYS A 55 3.48 -0.14 -2.58
N ARG A 56 3.43 -1.47 -2.43
CA ARG A 56 2.23 -2.25 -2.04
C ARG A 56 0.96 -1.82 -2.82
N ALA A 57 1.12 -1.57 -4.11
CA ALA A 57 0.03 -1.46 -5.08
C ALA A 57 -0.03 -2.78 -5.86
N GLU A 58 -1.21 -3.35 -6.07
CA GLU A 58 -1.35 -4.67 -6.73
C GLU A 58 -0.65 -4.73 -8.08
N LEU A 59 -0.70 -3.63 -8.84
CA LEU A 59 -0.12 -3.54 -10.18
C LEU A 59 1.29 -2.95 -10.19
N THR A 60 1.77 -2.36 -9.10
CA THR A 60 3.10 -1.72 -9.04
C THR A 60 3.76 -1.93 -7.67
N PRO A 61 4.21 -3.16 -7.36
CA PRO A 61 4.68 -3.51 -6.03
C PRO A 61 6.05 -2.92 -5.70
N LEU A 62 6.89 -2.56 -6.66
CA LEU A 62 8.27 -2.13 -6.43
C LEU A 62 8.40 -0.61 -6.42
N CYS A 63 9.30 -0.09 -5.58
CA CYS A 63 9.76 1.29 -5.66
C CYS A 63 11.13 1.31 -6.34
N CYS A 64 11.21 1.90 -7.53
CA CYS A 64 12.37 1.95 -8.38
C CYS A 64 12.91 3.38 -8.46
N LYS A 65 14.23 3.54 -8.42
CA LYS A 65 14.88 4.84 -8.55
C LYS A 65 15.98 4.78 -9.60
N LYS A 66 16.02 5.79 -10.46
CA LYS A 66 17.08 5.91 -11.47
C LYS A 66 18.44 6.06 -10.78
N ARG A 67 19.43 5.26 -11.19
CA ARG A 67 20.81 5.45 -10.72
C ARG A 67 21.27 6.85 -11.10
N LYS A 68 21.82 7.58 -10.13
CA LYS A 68 22.66 8.74 -10.43
C LYS A 68 23.99 8.19 -10.92
N ASN A 69 24.24 8.31 -12.21
CA ASN A 69 25.56 8.06 -12.76
C ASN A 69 26.44 9.22 -12.29
N ASN A 70 27.43 8.93 -11.44
CA ASN A 70 28.43 9.90 -11.00
C ASN A 70 29.51 10.07 -12.06
#